data_AF-A0A1M4PKE9-F1
#
_entry.id   AF-A0A1M4PKE9-F1
#
_cell.length_a   1.000
_cell.length_b   1.000
_cell.length_c   1.000
_cell.angle_alpha   90.00
_cell.angle_beta   90.00
_cell.angle_gamma   90.00
#
_symmetry.space_group_name_H-M   'P 1'
#
loop_
_entity.id
_entity.type
_entity.pdbx_description
1 polymer ?
#
loop_
_entity_poly.entity_id
_entity_poly.type
_entity_poly.pdbx_seq_one_letter_code
_entity_poly.pdbx_strand_id
1 'polypeptide(L)'
;MANFLSSHEELASYKPLVYCLNPKTVANYRKTFVDMDKTDPLDAYVITDFARCAKITSKPWRGSQFLVLQRLTRHRLHLIEGITREKAYMVSNIYLKFSELTVLDKEKKPFSNTYGATSAAVLTEYLSLDAITYSSVEDLVAFVKEKGKNRCR
;
A
#
# COMPACT_ATOMS: atom_id res chain seq x y z
N MET A 1 11.64 -3.09 -24.79
CA MET A 1 12.74 -2.13 -25.00
C MET A 1 12.71 -0.96 -24.01
N ALA A 2 11.66 -0.14 -23.94
CA ALA A 2 11.60 1.01 -23.00
C ALA A 2 11.80 0.64 -21.52
N ASN A 3 11.20 -0.47 -21.05
CA ASN A 3 11.44 -0.99 -19.70
C ASN A 3 12.92 -1.31 -19.46
N PHE A 4 13.53 -2.07 -20.37
CA PHE A 4 14.94 -2.47 -20.31
C PHE A 4 15.88 -1.27 -20.22
N LEU A 5 15.70 -0.27 -21.10
CA LEU A 5 16.53 0.95 -21.08
C LEU A 5 16.32 1.78 -19.82
N SER A 6 15.08 1.85 -19.32
CA SER A 6 14.76 2.61 -18.09
C SER A 6 15.29 1.96 -16.80
N SER A 7 15.58 0.66 -16.82
CA SER A 7 16.05 -0.10 -15.66
C SER A 7 17.45 -0.69 -15.83
N HIS A 8 18.21 -0.23 -16.82
CA HIS A 8 19.55 -0.75 -17.09
C HIS A 8 20.55 -0.22 -16.06
N GLU A 9 21.35 -1.11 -15.48
CA GLU A 9 22.27 -0.79 -14.39
C GLU A 9 23.39 0.16 -14.84
N GLU A 10 24.02 -0.13 -15.98
CA GLU A 10 25.08 0.73 -16.55
C GLU A 10 24.61 2.16 -16.88
N LEU A 11 23.35 2.30 -17.31
CA LEU A 11 22.78 3.60 -17.63
C LEU A 11 22.32 4.34 -16.38
N ALA A 12 22.10 3.66 -15.25
CA ALA A 12 21.53 4.26 -14.04
C ALA A 12 22.36 5.44 -13.50
N SER A 13 23.69 5.38 -13.65
CA SER A 13 24.63 6.45 -13.27
C SER A 13 24.35 7.78 -13.99
N TYR A 14 23.84 7.72 -15.22
CA TYR A 14 23.54 8.88 -16.06
C TYR A 14 22.11 9.42 -15.85
N LYS A 15 21.31 8.79 -14.97
CA LYS A 15 19.90 9.16 -14.69
C LYS A 15 19.07 9.32 -15.98
N PRO A 16 19.02 8.29 -16.85
CA PRO A 16 18.40 8.39 -18.17
C PRO A 16 16.90 8.64 -18.04
N LEU A 17 16.41 9.57 -18.86
CA LEU A 17 14.98 9.81 -19.01
C LEU A 17 14.51 9.19 -20.33
N VAL A 18 13.81 8.08 -20.24
CA VAL A 18 13.25 7.38 -21.41
C VAL A 18 11.86 7.92 -21.68
N TYR A 19 11.58 8.35 -22.91
CA TYR A 19 10.27 8.83 -23.32
C TYR A 19 9.70 7.95 -24.42
N CYS A 20 8.43 7.57 -24.26
CA CYS A 20 7.67 6.92 -25.32
C CYS A 20 6.93 8.00 -26.12
N LEU A 21 7.35 8.21 -27.38
CA LEU A 21 6.77 9.21 -28.27
C LEU A 21 5.75 8.57 -29.21
N ASN A 22 4.71 9.32 -29.58
CA ASN A 22 3.76 8.86 -30.58
C ASN A 22 4.38 9.00 -31.98
N PRO A 23 4.48 7.93 -32.77
CA PRO A 23 5.07 8.01 -34.12
C PRO A 23 4.33 9.01 -35.02
N LYS A 24 3.02 9.21 -34.82
CA LYS A 24 2.24 10.21 -35.59
C LYS A 24 2.69 11.64 -35.32
N THR A 25 3.01 11.99 -34.07
CA THR A 25 3.42 13.35 -33.71
C THR A 25 4.82 13.65 -34.25
N VAL A 26 5.72 12.68 -34.18
CA VAL A 26 7.07 12.79 -34.75
C VAL A 26 7.02 12.89 -36.27
N ALA A 27 6.20 12.07 -36.94
CA ALA A 27 6.04 12.12 -38.40
C ALA A 27 5.45 13.46 -38.87
N ASN A 28 4.49 14.03 -38.14
CA ASN A 28 3.97 15.37 -38.45
C ASN A 28 4.98 16.47 -38.16
N TYR A 29 5.79 16.36 -37.10
CA TYR A 29 6.87 17.31 -36.84
C TYR A 29 7.92 17.28 -37.93
N ARG A 30 8.27 16.10 -38.43
CA ARG A 30 9.23 15.97 -39.54
C ARG A 30 8.82 16.77 -40.78
N LYS A 31 7.52 16.89 -41.07
CA LYS A 31 7.02 17.68 -42.21
C LYS A 31 7.35 19.17 -42.11
N THR A 32 7.75 19.70 -40.95
CA THR A 32 8.20 21.09 -40.84
C THR A 32 9.61 21.31 -41.38
N PHE A 33 10.38 20.23 -41.60
CA PHE A 33 11.67 20.29 -42.26
C PHE A 33 11.46 20.10 -43.77
N VAL A 34 11.63 21.18 -44.52
CA VAL A 34 11.54 21.17 -46.00
C VAL A 34 12.89 20.69 -46.57
N ASP A 35 12.86 19.90 -47.64
CA ASP A 35 14.04 19.39 -48.37
C ASP A 35 15.01 18.50 -47.55
N MET A 36 14.50 17.79 -46.54
CA MET A 36 15.29 16.84 -45.77
C MET A 36 15.04 15.40 -46.24
N ASP A 37 16.09 14.76 -46.73
CA ASP A 37 16.07 13.34 -47.11
C ASP A 37 15.83 12.41 -45.91
N LYS A 38 15.36 11.20 -46.20
CA LYS A 38 15.18 10.16 -45.19
C LYS A 38 16.43 9.32 -45.00
N THR A 39 17.16 9.64 -43.94
CA THR A 39 18.33 8.88 -43.51
C THR A 39 18.30 8.75 -41.99
N ASP A 40 18.76 7.61 -41.45
CA ASP A 40 18.73 7.34 -40.01
C ASP A 40 19.38 8.44 -39.14
N PRO A 41 20.52 9.06 -39.53
CA PRO A 41 21.11 10.15 -38.75
C PRO A 41 20.25 11.43 -38.74
N LEU A 42 19.59 11.74 -39.85
CA LEU A 42 18.70 12.90 -39.96
C LEU A 42 17.40 12.68 -39.19
N ASP A 43 16.87 11.46 -39.19
CA ASP A 43 15.70 11.09 -38.39
C ASP A 43 16.01 11.21 -36.88
N ALA A 44 17.22 10.82 -36.45
CA ALA A 44 17.68 11.03 -35.08
C ALA A 44 17.81 12.53 -34.71
N TYR A 45 18.31 13.35 -35.64
CA TYR A 45 18.37 14.81 -35.46
C TYR A 45 16.98 15.43 -35.28
N VAL A 46 16.01 15.06 -36.13
CA VAL A 46 14.63 15.55 -36.04
C VAL A 46 13.98 15.17 -34.69
N ILE A 47 14.21 13.96 -34.20
CA ILE A 47 13.70 13.51 -32.89
C ILE A 47 14.37 14.28 -31.75
N THR A 48 15.67 14.55 -31.86
CA THR A 48 16.41 15.34 -30.86
C THR A 48 15.90 16.78 -30.83
N ASP A 49 15.64 17.38 -31.98
CA ASP A 49 15.06 18.72 -32.08
C ASP A 49 13.61 18.76 -31.56
N PHE A 50 12.83 17.71 -31.81
CA PHE A 50 11.50 17.56 -31.22
C PHE A 50 11.54 17.55 -29.68
N ALA A 51 12.52 16.84 -29.10
CA ALA A 51 12.75 16.83 -27.66
C ALA A 51 13.20 18.20 -27.13
N ARG A 52 14.13 18.85 -27.84
CA ARG A 52 14.67 20.18 -27.51
C ARG A 52 13.61 21.26 -27.48
N CYS A 53 12.67 21.23 -28.42
CA CYS A 53 11.54 22.15 -28.49
C CYS A 53 10.47 21.91 -27.41
N ALA A 54 10.75 21.05 -26.41
CA ALA A 54 9.85 20.68 -25.32
C ALA A 54 8.46 20.18 -25.78
N LYS A 55 8.37 19.64 -27.00
CA LYS A 55 7.12 19.09 -27.56
C LYS A 55 6.77 17.70 -26.99
N ILE A 56 7.59 17.19 -26.07
CA ILE A 56 7.33 15.95 -25.34
C ILE A 56 6.36 16.26 -24.19
N THR A 57 5.09 15.95 -24.40
CA THR A 57 4.06 16.08 -23.35
C THR A 57 4.03 14.88 -22.40
N SER A 58 4.62 13.73 -22.79
CA SER A 58 4.60 12.52 -21.99
C SER A 58 5.61 12.57 -20.84
N LYS A 59 5.21 12.01 -19.68
CA LYS A 59 6.13 11.82 -18.56
C LYS A 59 7.17 10.73 -18.88
N PRO A 60 8.36 10.76 -18.26
CA PRO A 60 9.35 9.70 -18.39
C PRO A 60 8.74 8.32 -18.10
N TRP A 61 9.09 7.36 -18.95
CA TRP A 61 8.66 5.98 -18.85
C TRP A 61 9.21 5.32 -17.58
N ARG A 62 8.30 4.83 -16.74
CA ARG A 62 8.62 4.16 -15.47
C ARG A 62 7.82 2.87 -15.31
N GLY A 63 7.78 2.07 -16.37
CA GLY A 63 6.93 0.87 -16.43
C GLY A 63 7.27 -0.19 -15.36
N SER A 64 8.55 -0.39 -15.04
CA SER A 64 8.98 -1.31 -13.97
C SER A 64 8.47 -0.86 -12.59
N GLN A 65 8.62 0.42 -12.25
CA GLN A 65 8.12 1.00 -11.01
C GLN A 65 6.59 0.93 -10.93
N PHE A 66 5.89 1.19 -12.04
CA PHE A 66 4.44 1.08 -12.09
C PHE A 66 3.96 -0.34 -11.81
N LEU A 67 4.60 -1.36 -12.40
CA LEU A 67 4.24 -2.77 -12.17
C LEU A 67 4.48 -3.17 -10.71
N VAL A 68 5.61 -2.77 -10.13
CA VAL A 68 5.92 -3.02 -8.71
C VAL A 68 4.88 -2.34 -7.81
N LEU A 69 4.56 -1.08 -8.08
CA LEU A 69 3.56 -0.34 -7.31
C LEU A 69 2.18 -0.99 -7.42
N GLN A 70 1.78 -1.42 -8.61
CA GLN A 70 0.52 -2.13 -8.83
C GLN A 70 0.45 -3.45 -8.06
N ARG A 71 1.56 -4.19 -7.96
CA ARG A 71 1.63 -5.41 -7.14
C ARG A 71 1.52 -5.10 -5.66
N LEU A 72 2.22 -4.07 -5.17
CA LEU A 72 2.15 -3.64 -3.77
C LEU A 72 0.74 -3.20 -3.37
N THR A 73 0.05 -2.42 -4.21
CA THR A 73 -1.31 -1.96 -3.90
C THR A 73 -2.32 -3.11 -3.88
N ARG A 74 -2.24 -4.04 -4.84
CA ARG A 74 -3.08 -5.25 -4.84
C ARG A 74 -2.81 -6.14 -3.63
N HIS A 75 -1.54 -6.34 -3.28
CA HIS A 75 -1.18 -7.14 -2.12
C HIS A 75 -1.68 -6.50 -0.81
N ARG A 76 -1.54 -5.17 -0.67
CA ARG A 76 -2.09 -4.44 0.47
C ARG A 76 -3.61 -4.59 0.59
N LEU A 77 -4.33 -4.50 -0.52
CA LEU A 77 -5.79 -4.73 -0.53
C LEU A 77 -6.10 -6.15 -0.05
N HIS A 78 -5.43 -7.15 -0.59
CA HIS A 78 -5.62 -8.56 -0.21
C HIS A 78 -5.37 -8.80 1.28
N LEU A 79 -4.31 -8.22 1.85
CA LEU A 79 -4.03 -8.32 3.30
C LEU A 79 -5.14 -7.69 4.15
N ILE A 80 -5.65 -6.54 3.75
CA ILE A 80 -6.74 -5.85 4.47
C ILE A 80 -8.04 -6.67 4.41
N GLU A 81 -8.35 -7.24 3.24
CA GLU A 81 -9.51 -8.14 3.09
C GLU A 81 -9.37 -9.38 3.96
N GLY A 82 -8.17 -9.98 4.00
CA GLY A 82 -7.86 -11.10 4.91
C GLY A 82 -8.08 -10.73 6.37
N ILE A 83 -7.50 -9.62 6.84
CA ILE A 83 -7.69 -9.14 8.21
C ILE A 83 -9.16 -8.88 8.53
N THR A 84 -9.91 -8.30 7.60
CA THR A 84 -11.34 -8.00 7.79
C THR A 84 -12.16 -9.29 7.93
N ARG A 85 -11.85 -10.29 7.10
CA ARG A 85 -12.49 -11.61 7.16
C ARG A 85 -12.20 -12.31 8.50
N GLU A 86 -10.95 -12.35 8.92
CA GLU A 86 -10.56 -12.96 10.19
C GLU A 86 -11.20 -12.25 11.39
N LYS A 87 -11.28 -10.91 11.36
CA LYS A 87 -12.00 -10.15 12.39
C LYS A 87 -13.47 -10.52 12.46
N ALA A 88 -14.14 -10.70 11.32
CA ALA A 88 -15.54 -11.11 11.29
C ALA A 88 -15.74 -12.50 11.92
N TYR A 89 -14.88 -13.48 11.59
CA TYR A 89 -14.91 -14.79 12.25
C TYR A 89 -14.63 -14.70 13.74
N MET A 90 -13.70 -13.86 14.16
CA MET A 90 -13.38 -13.69 15.57
C MET A 90 -14.53 -13.07 16.36
N VAL A 91 -15.32 -12.16 15.77
CA VAL A 91 -16.51 -11.59 16.44
C VAL A 91 -17.50 -12.69 16.82
N SER A 92 -17.74 -13.66 15.93
CA SER A 92 -18.61 -14.81 16.24
C SER A 92 -18.06 -15.65 17.39
N ASN A 93 -16.74 -15.89 17.42
CA ASN A 93 -16.11 -16.64 18.51
C ASN A 93 -16.14 -15.88 19.84
N ILE A 94 -15.94 -14.56 19.81
CA ILE A 94 -16.05 -13.70 20.99
C ILE A 94 -17.49 -13.70 21.51
N TYR A 95 -18.49 -13.63 20.62
CA TYR A 95 -19.90 -13.68 21.02
C TYR A 95 -20.22 -14.94 21.83
N LEU A 96 -19.64 -16.09 21.46
CA LEU A 96 -19.88 -17.36 22.18
C LEU A 96 -19.24 -17.40 23.57
N LYS A 97 -18.10 -16.72 23.79
CA LYS A 97 -17.43 -16.67 25.10
C LYS A 97 -17.88 -15.50 25.99
N PHE A 98 -18.10 -14.34 25.38
CA PHE A 98 -18.38 -13.06 26.04
C PHE A 98 -19.43 -12.30 25.21
N SER A 99 -20.68 -12.80 25.24
CA SER A 99 -21.78 -12.26 24.44
C SER A 99 -22.00 -10.76 24.71
N GLU A 100 -21.97 -10.34 25.97
CA GLU A 100 -22.14 -8.94 26.36
C GLU A 100 -21.08 -8.01 25.75
N LEU A 101 -19.84 -8.47 25.60
CA LEU A 101 -18.74 -7.66 25.03
C LEU A 101 -19.02 -7.21 23.59
N THR A 102 -19.80 -8.00 22.85
CA THR A 102 -20.18 -7.72 21.47
C THR A 102 -21.45 -6.88 21.34
N VAL A 103 -22.37 -7.00 22.31
CA VAL A 103 -23.69 -6.35 22.31
C VAL A 103 -23.65 -4.95 22.96
N LEU A 104 -22.73 -4.73 23.92
CA LEU A 104 -22.61 -3.47 24.63
C LEU A 104 -22.37 -2.26 23.70
N ASP A 105 -23.03 -1.14 24.02
CA ASP A 105 -22.77 0.15 23.39
C ASP A 105 -21.31 0.57 23.56
N LYS A 106 -20.79 1.35 22.61
CA LYS A 106 -19.38 1.76 22.57
C LYS A 106 -18.88 2.40 23.88
N GLU A 107 -19.74 3.14 24.59
CA GLU A 107 -19.36 3.80 25.85
C GLU A 107 -19.34 2.85 27.05
N LYS A 108 -20.04 1.72 26.97
CA LYS A 108 -20.08 0.69 28.01
C LYS A 108 -19.09 -0.45 27.75
N LYS A 109 -18.31 -0.38 26.66
CA LYS A 109 -17.29 -1.39 26.37
C LYS A 109 -16.10 -1.22 27.32
N PRO A 110 -15.63 -2.30 27.96
CA PRO A 110 -14.51 -2.24 28.89
C PRO A 110 -13.18 -1.90 28.21
N PHE A 111 -13.09 -2.06 26.89
CA PHE A 111 -11.89 -1.76 26.10
C PHE A 111 -12.19 -0.72 25.02
N SER A 112 -11.28 0.25 24.86
CA SER A 112 -11.33 1.23 23.77
C SER A 112 -11.20 0.61 22.38
N ASN A 113 -10.53 -0.54 22.28
CA ASN A 113 -10.44 -1.35 21.07
C ASN A 113 -10.61 -2.83 21.40
N THR A 114 -11.64 -3.46 20.83
CA THR A 114 -11.92 -4.90 20.98
C THR A 114 -10.77 -5.79 20.49
N TYR A 115 -9.96 -5.29 19.55
CA TYR A 115 -8.77 -5.97 19.00
C TYR A 115 -7.45 -5.43 19.58
N GLY A 116 -7.52 -4.65 20.67
CA GLY A 116 -6.33 -4.11 21.35
C GLY A 116 -5.57 -5.18 22.14
N ALA A 117 -4.33 -4.88 22.52
CA ALA A 117 -3.45 -5.82 23.24
C ALA A 117 -4.07 -6.34 24.54
N THR A 118 -4.68 -5.47 25.35
CA THR A 118 -5.34 -5.85 26.61
C THR A 118 -6.58 -6.71 26.36
N SER A 119 -7.42 -6.36 25.37
CA SER A 119 -8.61 -7.15 25.02
C SER A 119 -8.24 -8.54 24.51
N ALA A 120 -7.23 -8.63 23.64
CA ALA A 120 -6.70 -9.91 23.17
C ALA A 120 -6.18 -10.76 24.33
N ALA A 121 -5.37 -10.17 25.23
CA ALA A 121 -4.85 -10.87 26.40
C ALA A 121 -5.97 -11.39 27.31
N VAL A 122 -7.01 -10.60 27.57
CA VAL A 122 -8.17 -11.06 28.36
C VAL A 122 -8.87 -12.23 27.69
N LEU A 123 -9.11 -12.15 26.37
CA LEU A 123 -9.81 -13.19 25.61
C LEU A 123 -9.00 -14.50 25.46
N THR A 124 -7.66 -14.44 25.54
CA THR A 124 -6.78 -15.60 25.42
C THR A 124 -6.36 -16.19 26.76
N GLU A 125 -6.15 -15.36 27.79
CA GLU A 125 -5.61 -15.78 29.09
C GLU A 125 -6.73 -16.17 30.07
N TYR A 126 -7.94 -15.59 29.96
CA TYR A 126 -9.10 -16.03 30.72
C TYR A 126 -9.91 -17.06 29.92
N LEU A 127 -9.97 -18.29 30.46
CA LEU A 127 -10.63 -19.41 29.80
C LEU A 127 -12.16 -19.40 29.96
N SER A 128 -12.67 -18.79 31.04
CA SER A 128 -14.09 -18.65 31.35
C SER A 128 -14.41 -17.30 32.01
N LEU A 129 -15.69 -16.92 32.00
CA LEU A 129 -16.18 -15.73 32.69
C LEU A 129 -15.95 -15.85 34.21
N ASP A 130 -16.10 -17.05 34.76
CA ASP A 130 -15.88 -17.34 36.17
C ASP A 130 -14.44 -17.04 36.61
N ALA A 131 -13.45 -17.32 35.76
CA ALA A 131 -12.06 -16.99 36.08
C ALA A 131 -11.83 -15.49 36.28
N ILE A 132 -12.64 -14.65 35.64
CA ILE A 132 -12.61 -13.19 35.83
C ILE A 132 -13.35 -12.81 37.12
N THR A 133 -14.52 -13.40 37.39
CA THR A 133 -15.32 -13.06 38.59
C THR A 133 -14.65 -13.49 39.89
N TYR A 134 -13.91 -14.60 39.88
CA TYR A 134 -13.16 -15.08 41.04
C TYR A 134 -11.77 -14.44 41.19
N SER A 135 -11.30 -13.69 40.19
CA SER A 135 -10.04 -12.95 40.32
C SER A 135 -10.22 -11.68 41.16
N SER A 136 -9.21 -11.36 41.98
CA SER A 136 -9.26 -10.14 42.79
C SER A 136 -9.18 -8.90 41.91
N VAL A 137 -9.76 -7.79 42.39
CA VAL A 137 -9.72 -6.51 41.67
C VAL A 137 -8.27 -6.03 41.53
N GLU A 138 -7.44 -6.27 42.54
CA GLU A 138 -6.02 -5.94 42.54
C GLU A 138 -5.26 -6.69 41.43
N ASP A 139 -5.53 -7.99 41.27
CA ASP A 139 -4.91 -8.81 40.22
C ASP A 139 -5.38 -8.37 38.83
N LEU A 140 -6.66 -8.05 38.67
CA LEU A 140 -7.20 -7.52 37.42
C LEU A 140 -6.58 -6.18 37.03
N VAL A 141 -6.40 -5.28 38.01
CA VAL A 141 -5.74 -3.98 37.79
C VAL A 141 -4.28 -4.18 37.43
N ALA A 142 -3.56 -5.07 38.12
CA ALA A 142 -2.17 -5.39 37.80
C ALA A 142 -2.04 -5.98 36.38
N PHE A 143 -2.94 -6.88 36.01
CA PHE A 143 -3.00 -7.50 34.69
C PHE A 143 -3.23 -6.47 33.58
N VAL A 144 -4.24 -5.61 33.73
CA VAL A 144 -4.55 -4.56 32.76
C VAL A 144 -3.39 -3.57 32.62
N LYS A 145 -2.75 -3.23 33.74
CA LYS A 145 -1.60 -2.33 33.80
C LYS A 145 -0.38 -2.90 33.05
N GLU A 146 -0.10 -4.20 33.24
CA GLU A 146 0.97 -4.91 32.56
C GLU A 146 0.73 -4.99 31.05
N LYS A 147 -0.42 -5.55 30.63
CA LYS A 147 -0.74 -5.75 29.21
C LYS A 147 -0.99 -4.44 28.46
N GLY A 148 -1.54 -3.44 29.16
CA GLY A 148 -1.77 -2.08 28.66
C GLY A 148 -0.54 -1.18 28.68
N LYS A 149 0.61 -1.64 29.19
CA LYS A 149 1.86 -0.85 29.33
C LYS A 149 1.65 0.48 30.04
N ASN A 150 0.81 0.53 31.07
CA ASN A 150 0.42 1.77 31.78
C ASN A 150 -0.26 2.85 30.92
N ARG A 151 -0.81 2.51 29.75
CA ARG A 151 -1.47 3.48 28.85
C ARG A 151 -3.00 3.46 28.94
N CYS A 152 -3.56 2.64 29.81
CA CYS A 152 -4.99 2.61 30.10
C CYS A 152 -5.38 3.90 30.83
N ARG A 153 -6.33 4.65 30.26
CA ARG A 153 -7.02 5.78 30.89
C ARG A 153 -8.33 5.30 31.47
#